data_AF-A0A7L4QR70-F1
#
_entry.id   AF-A0A7L4QR70-F1
#
_cell.length_a   1.000
_cell.length_b   1.000
_cell.length_c   1.000
_cell.angle_alpha   90.00
_cell.angle_beta   90.00
_cell.angle_gamma   90.00
#
_symmetry.space_group_name_H-M   'P 1'
#
loop_
_entity.id
_entity.type
_entity.pdbx_description
1 polymer ?
#
loop_
_entity_poly.entity_id
_entity_poly.type
_entity_poly.pdbx_seq_one_letter_code
_entity_poly.pdbx_strand_id
1 'polypeptide(L)' 'CTQAAITGIDKVDHDCFGVTEYGKLSKKAKDFVAQAEEDIGAPVTLISTGPDVSQIIDLRDEQ' A
#
# COMPACT_ATOMS: atom_id res chain seq x y z
N CYS A 1 16.91 7.82 4.19
CA CYS A 1 16.50 6.40 4.11
C CYS A 1 15.73 6.19 2.83
N THR A 2 15.90 5.06 2.16
CA THR A 2 15.20 4.73 0.92
C THR A 2 13.75 4.35 1.25
N GLN A 3 12.78 4.80 0.45
CA GLN A 3 11.35 4.50 0.62
C GLN A 3 10.81 3.83 -0.66
N ALA A 4 9.86 2.91 -0.50
CA ALA A 4 9.20 2.24 -1.60
C ALA A 4 7.75 2.70 -1.78
N ALA A 5 7.29 2.63 -3.02
CA ALA A 5 5.90 2.88 -3.39
C ALA A 5 5.34 1.65 -4.12
N ILE A 6 4.15 1.20 -3.74
CA ILE A 6 3.44 0.09 -4.36
C ILE A 6 2.19 0.64 -5.04
N THR A 7 1.98 0.25 -6.30
CA THR A 7 0.81 0.67 -7.08
C THR A 7 0.01 -0.52 -7.56
N GLY A 8 -1.31 -0.38 -7.62
CA GLY A 8 -2.18 -1.43 -8.14
C GLY A 8 -2.51 -2.51 -7.11
N ILE A 9 -2.56 -2.17 -5.82
CA ILE A 9 -2.91 -3.14 -4.77
C ILE A 9 -4.35 -3.65 -4.92
N ASP A 10 -5.21 -2.89 -5.60
CA ASP A 10 -6.55 -3.31 -6.04
C ASP A 10 -6.50 -4.56 -6.92
N LYS A 11 -5.41 -4.81 -7.66
CA LYS A 11 -5.25 -6.03 -8.47
C LYS A 11 -4.89 -7.25 -7.63
N VAL A 12 -4.28 -7.03 -6.46
CA VAL A 12 -4.01 -8.10 -5.50
C VAL A 12 -5.31 -8.49 -4.80
N ASP A 13 -6.14 -7.50 -4.50
CA ASP A 13 -7.45 -7.67 -3.89
C ASP A 13 -8.43 -6.57 -4.34
N HIS A 14 -9.46 -6.95 -5.10
CA HIS A 14 -10.46 -6.00 -5.60
C HIS A 14 -11.22 -5.28 -4.47
N ASP A 15 -11.30 -5.86 -3.26
CA ASP A 15 -11.92 -5.21 -2.10
C ASP A 15 -11.10 -4.00 -1.60
N CYS A 16 -9.84 -3.87 -2.00
CA CYS A 16 -9.00 -2.74 -1.64
C CYS A 16 -9.14 -1.56 -2.61
N PHE A 17 -9.98 -1.65 -3.65
CA PHE A 17 -10.14 -0.57 -4.62
C PHE A 17 -10.67 0.71 -3.96
N GLY A 18 -9.91 1.80 -4.11
CA GLY A 18 -10.26 3.11 -3.58
C GLY A 18 -10.13 3.26 -2.06
N VAL A 19 -9.49 2.32 -1.38
CA VAL A 19 -9.16 2.45 0.05
C VAL A 19 -8.09 3.52 0.24
N THR A 20 -8.31 4.46 1.15
CA THR A 20 -7.38 5.55 1.45
C THR A 20 -6.74 5.45 2.83
N GLU A 21 -7.09 4.41 3.59
CA GLU A 21 -6.60 4.18 4.95
C GLU A 21 -6.01 2.77 5.05
N TYR A 22 -4.77 2.65 5.55
CA TYR A 22 -4.09 1.37 5.70
C TYR A 22 -4.89 0.38 6.57
N GLY A 23 -5.56 0.88 7.63
CA GLY A 23 -6.39 0.07 8.51
C GLY A 23 -7.52 -0.67 7.79
N LYS A 24 -8.06 -0.08 6.71
CA LYS A 24 -9.16 -0.64 5.91
C LYS A 24 -8.70 -1.61 4.82
N LEU A 25 -7.39 -1.74 4.58
CA LEU A 25 -6.88 -2.76 3.67
C LEU A 25 -7.22 -4.16 4.17
N SER A 26 -7.51 -5.04 3.22
CA SER A 26 -7.72 -6.45 3.51
C SER A 26 -6.45 -7.08 4.10
N LYS A 27 -6.61 -8.19 4.82
CA LYS A 27 -5.47 -8.93 5.37
C LYS A 27 -4.48 -9.32 4.26
N LYS A 28 -4.98 -9.74 3.10
CA LYS A 28 -4.17 -10.14 1.94
C LYS A 28 -3.32 -8.99 1.41
N ALA A 29 -3.90 -7.79 1.30
CA ALA A 29 -3.15 -6.61 0.89
C ALA A 29 -2.07 -6.22 1.90
N LYS A 30 -2.37 -6.31 3.20
CA LYS A 30 -1.38 -6.05 4.27
C LYS A 30 -0.24 -7.07 4.26
N ASP A 31 -0.56 -8.36 4.13
CA ASP A 31 0.43 -9.44 4.03
C ASP A 31 1.33 -9.25 2.80
N PHE A 32 0.77 -8.79 1.67
CA PHE A 32 1.54 -8.47 0.46
C PHE A 32 2.50 -7.30 0.66
N VAL A 33 2.06 -6.22 1.31
CA VAL A 33 2.92 -5.06 1.61
C VAL A 33 4.05 -5.49 2.56
N ALA A 34 3.75 -6.26 3.61
CA ALA A 34 4.75 -6.74 4.56
C ALA A 34 5.81 -7.63 3.89
N GLN A 35 5.40 -8.54 3.01
CA GLN A 35 6.35 -9.36 2.25
C GLN A 35 7.21 -8.50 1.32
N ALA A 36 6.63 -7.51 0.64
CA ALA A 36 7.37 -6.61 -0.23
C ALA A 36 8.41 -5.80 0.56
N GLU A 37 8.08 -5.31 1.75
CA GLU A 37 9.02 -4.62 2.64
C GLU A 37 10.19 -5.51 3.07
N GLU A 38 9.92 -6.78 3.40
CA GLU A 38 10.94 -7.78 3.74
C GLU A 38 11.87 -8.07 2.56
N ASP A 39 11.29 -8.29 1.37
CA ASP A 39 12.03 -8.66 0.15
C ASP A 39 12.96 -7.53 -0.32
N ILE A 40 12.51 -6.27 -0.22
CA ILE A 40 13.29 -5.11 -0.67
C ILE A 40 14.16 -4.50 0.43
N GLY A 41 13.89 -4.83 1.70
CA GLY A 41 14.59 -4.28 2.86
C GLY A 41 14.37 -2.78 3.10
N ALA A 42 13.24 -2.24 2.65
CA ALA A 42 12.89 -0.83 2.79
C ALA A 42 11.38 -0.66 3.05
N PRO A 43 10.99 0.36 3.84
CA PRO A 43 9.59 0.59 4.18
C PRO A 43 8.78 1.08 2.97
N VAL A 44 7.54 0.60 2.86
CA VAL A 44 6.55 1.03 1.87
C VAL A 44 5.73 2.15 2.48
N THR A 45 5.91 3.36 1.96
CA THR A 45 5.26 4.56 2.52
C THR A 45 4.16 5.12 1.63
N LEU A 46 4.03 4.62 0.40
CA LEU A 46 3.01 5.06 -0.55
C LEU A 46 2.34 3.83 -1.18
N ILE A 47 1.03 3.74 -1.08
CA ILE A 47 0.25 2.63 -1.63
C ILE A 47 -0.90 3.19 -2.47
N SER A 48 -0.88 2.96 -3.78
CA SER A 48 -1.98 3.34 -4.67
C SER A 48 -2.98 2.18 -4.79
N THR A 49 -4.24 2.52 -4.50
CA THR A 49 -5.40 1.61 -4.45
C THR A 49 -6.35 1.78 -5.63
N GLY A 50 -5.94 2.53 -6.64
CA GLY A 50 -6.70 2.67 -7.88
C GLY A 50 -6.15 3.76 -8.80
N PRO A 51 -6.84 4.03 -9.91
CA PRO A 51 -6.38 4.95 -10.96
C PRO A 51 -6.51 6.43 -10.59
N ASP A 52 -7.32 6.78 -9.58
CA ASP A 52 -7.51 8.17 -9.17
C ASP A 52 -6.44 8.62 -8.17
N VAL A 53 -6.04 9.89 -8.24
CA VAL A 53 -4.99 10.46 -7.37
C VAL A 53 -5.41 10.46 -5.89
N SER A 54 -6.71 10.55 -5.60
CA SER A 54 -7.22 10.44 -4.23
C SER A 54 -7.16 9.01 -3.67
N GLN A 55 -6.99 8.00 -4.53
CA GLN A 55 -6.89 6.59 -4.16
C GLN A 55 -5.44 6.22 -3.83
N ILE A 56 -4.87 6.95 -2.88
CA ILE A 56 -3.52 6.73 -2.38
C ILE A 56 -3.53 6.76 -0.86
N ILE A 57 -2.80 5.82 -0.27
CA ILE A 57 -2.51 5.76 1.15
C ILE A 57 -1.10 6.30 1.32
N ASP A 58 -0.99 7.36 2.11
CA ASP A 58 0.27 8.03 2.41
C ASP A 58 0.65 7.80 3.86
N LEU A 59 1.71 7.04 4.08
CA LEU A 59 2.24 6.66 5.40
C LEU A 59 3.53 7.41 5.74
N ARG A 60 3.90 8.44 4.96
CA ARG A 60 5.17 9.16 5.14
C ARG A 60 5.25 9.96 6.44
N ASP A 61 4.11 10.42 6.97
CA ASP A 61 4.01 11.20 8.20
C ASP A 61 3.76 10.35 9.47
N GLU A 62 3.50 9.05 9.32
CA GLU A 62 3.15 8.14 10.43
C GLU A 62 4.32 7.25 10.91
N GLN A 63 5.55 7.51 10.46
CA GLN A 63 6.76 6.73 10.82
C GLN A 63 7.77 7.50 11.67
#